data_AF-A0A2V5V3T5-F1
#
_entry.id   AF-A0A2V5V3T5-F1
#
_cell.length_a   1.000
_cell.length_b   1.000
_cell.length_c   1.000
_cell.angle_alpha   90.00
_cell.angle_beta   90.00
_cell.angle_gamma   90.00
#
_symmetry.space_group_name_H-M   'P 1'
#
loop_
_entity.id
_entity.type
_entity.pdbx_description
1 polymer ?
#
loop_
_entity_poly.entity_id
_entity_poly.type
_entity_poly.pdbx_seq_one_letter_code
_entity_poly.pdbx_strand_id
1 'polypeptide(L)' 'MTESVVRRACNAFEKLDATVFLRASDALHLACAMENQFAAIYSSDRILLEAAPYFGLKGISVY' A
#
# COMPACT_ATOMS: atom_id res chain seq x y z
N MET A 1 10.88 10.71 -0.87
CA MET A 1 10.45 9.63 0.04
C MET A 1 11.04 9.91 1.42
N THR A 2 10.26 9.86 2.49
CA THR A 2 10.78 10.02 3.87
C THR A 2 11.20 8.65 4.43
N GLU A 3 12.12 8.64 5.40
CA GLU A 3 12.50 7.41 6.12
C GLU A 3 11.30 6.75 6.81
N SER A 4 10.38 7.58 7.29
CA SER A 4 9.12 7.19 7.92
C SER A 4 8.22 6.35 7.01
N VAL A 5 8.14 6.70 5.71
CA VAL A 5 7.41 5.94 4.68
C VAL A 5 8.14 4.63 4.37
N VAL A 6 9.46 4.66 4.20
CA VAL A 6 10.26 3.45 3.91
C VAL A 6 10.10 2.42 5.04
N ARG A 7 10.19 2.86 6.30
CA ARG A 7 9.99 1.97 7.46
C ARG A 7 8.59 1.35 7.48
N ARG A 8 7.55 2.11 7.16
CA ARG A 8 6.17 1.58 7.06
C ARG A 8 6.04 0.54 5.96
N ALA A 9 6.65 0.77 4.80
CA ALA A 9 6.66 -0.20 3.71
C ALA A 9 7.38 -1.50 4.12
N CYS A 10 8.55 -1.42 4.76
CA CYS A 10 9.26 -2.60 5.27
C CYS A 10 8.42 -3.36 6.31
N ASN A 11 7.83 -2.65 7.28
CA ASN A 11 6.95 -3.26 8.28
C ASN A 11 5.73 -3.95 7.67
N ALA A 12 5.25 -3.50 6.51
CA ALA A 12 4.17 -4.18 5.80
C ALA A 12 4.67 -5.51 5.22
N PHE A 13 5.81 -5.52 4.54
CA PHE A 13 6.43 -6.76 4.04
C PHE A 13 6.68 -7.79 5.15
N GLU A 14 7.13 -7.36 6.32
CA GLU A 14 7.39 -8.26 7.46
C GLU A 14 6.13 -8.92 8.03
N LYS A 15 4.95 -8.30 7.85
CA LYS A 15 3.68 -8.76 8.41
C LYS A 15 2.81 -9.53 7.43
N LEU A 16 3.08 -9.38 6.14
CA LEU A 16 2.33 -10.05 5.10
C LEU A 16 2.66 -11.53 5.05
N ASP A 17 1.64 -12.33 4.74
CA ASP A 17 1.87 -13.74 4.40
C ASP A 17 2.71 -13.84 3.11
N ALA A 18 3.61 -14.83 3.05
CA ALA A 18 4.52 -15.01 1.92
C ALA A 18 3.82 -15.26 0.57
N THR A 19 2.54 -15.62 0.59
CA THR A 19 1.71 -15.78 -0.62
C THR A 19 1.16 -14.47 -1.17
N VAL A 20 1.25 -13.36 -0.41
CA VAL A 20 0.78 -12.04 -0.86
C VAL A 20 1.83 -11.42 -1.77
N PHE A 21 1.47 -11.25 -3.05
CA PHE A 21 2.29 -10.51 -3.99
C PHE A 21 2.19 -9.00 -3.73
N LEU A 22 3.31 -8.37 -3.39
CA LEU A 22 3.39 -6.92 -3.21
C LEU A 22 4.67 -6.37 -3.86
N ARG A 23 4.52 -5.42 -4.79
CA ARG A 23 5.68 -4.72 -5.38
C ARG A 23 6.19 -3.67 -4.39
N ALA A 24 7.51 -3.47 -4.33
CA ALA A 24 8.11 -2.47 -3.46
C ALA A 24 7.57 -1.04 -3.74
N SER A 25 7.31 -0.70 -5.00
CA SER A 25 6.70 0.58 -5.38
C SER A 25 5.30 0.77 -4.81
N ASP A 26 4.48 -0.28 -4.83
CA ASP A 26 3.12 -0.24 -4.28
C ASP A 26 3.17 -0.07 -2.78
N ALA A 27 4.05 -0.81 -2.09
CA ALA A 27 4.22 -0.70 -0.65
C ALA A 27 4.59 0.74 -0.23
N LEU A 28 5.48 1.39 -0.98
CA LEU A 28 5.88 2.77 -0.72
C LEU A 28 4.75 3.77 -1.00
N HIS A 29 3.98 3.55 -2.08
CA HIS A 29 2.82 4.38 -2.42
C HIS A 29 1.74 4.28 -1.34
N LEU A 30 1.38 3.06 -0.94
CA LEU A 30 0.37 2.78 0.09
C LEU A 30 0.81 3.29 1.47
N ALA A 31 2.08 3.09 1.83
CA ALA A 31 2.64 3.63 3.07
C ALA A 31 2.59 5.17 3.12
N CYS A 32 2.86 5.83 1.98
CA CYS A 32 2.73 7.29 1.86
C CYS A 32 1.27 7.74 2.05
N ALA A 33 0.31 7.07 1.42
CA ALA A 33 -1.10 7.40 1.57
C ALA A 33 -1.60 7.20 3.01
N MET A 34 -1.16 6.13 3.66
CA MET A 34 -1.45 5.85 5.07
C MET A 34 -0.82 6.91 6.00
N GLU A 35 0.43 7.32 5.76
CA GLU A 35 1.10 8.38 6.55
C GLU A 35 0.34 9.71 6.48
N ASN A 36 -0.25 10.01 5.32
CA ASN A 36 -1.05 11.22 5.10
C ASN A 36 -2.54 11.02 5.43
N GLN A 37 -2.89 9.92 6.11
CA GLN A 37 -4.24 9.66 6.63
C GLN A 37 -5.33 9.65 5.57
N PHE A 38 -4.99 9.30 4.32
CA PHE A 38 -6.03 9.06 3.32
C PHE A 38 -6.86 7.83 3.69
N ALA A 39 -8.14 7.86 3.32
CA ALA A 39 -9.05 6.73 3.54
C ALA A 39 -9.06 5.75 2.35
N ALA A 40 -8.62 6.20 1.17
CA ALA A 40 -8.71 5.44 -0.06
C ALA A 40 -7.62 5.82 -1.06
N ILE A 41 -7.36 4.92 -2.01
CA ILE A 41 -6.59 5.16 -3.21
C ILE A 41 -7.45 4.84 -4.43
N TYR A 42 -7.27 5.61 -5.48
CA TYR A 42 -7.97 5.43 -6.75
C TYR A 42 -6.95 4.99 -7.78
N SER A 43 -7.18 3.83 -8.41
CA SER A 43 -6.25 3.31 -9.38
C SER A 43 -6.94 2.42 -10.40
N SER A 44 -6.24 2.28 -11.51
CA SER A 44 -6.49 1.39 -12.63
C SER A 44 -5.77 0.03 -12.44
N ASP A 45 -4.80 -0.02 -11.52
CA ASP A 45 -3.93 -1.17 -11.28
C ASP A 45 -4.52 -2.09 -10.20
N ARG A 46 -4.98 -3.26 -10.64
CA ARG A 46 -5.61 -4.27 -9.76
C ARG A 46 -4.69 -4.73 -8.63
N ILE A 47 -3.39 -4.88 -8.87
CA ILE A 47 -2.42 -5.36 -7.87
C ILE A 47 -2.29 -4.31 -6.76
N LEU A 48 -2.19 -3.03 -7.13
CA LEU A 48 -2.14 -1.94 -6.15
C LEU A 48 -3.42 -1.87 -5.32
N LEU A 49 -4.59 -2.03 -5.95
CA LEU A 49 -5.88 -1.98 -5.26
C LEU A 49 -6.07 -3.17 -4.30
N GLU A 50 -5.69 -4.38 -4.72
CA GLU A 50 -5.71 -5.59 -3.88
C GLU A 50 -4.79 -5.46 -2.66
N ALA A 51 -3.68 -4.72 -2.79
CA ALA A 51 -2.75 -4.48 -1.69
C ALA A 51 -3.22 -3.40 -0.70
N ALA A 52 -4.14 -2.52 -1.08
CA ALA A 52 -4.57 -1.37 -0.27
C ALA A 52 -5.06 -1.73 1.15
N PRO A 53 -5.88 -2.78 1.35
CA PRO A 53 -6.38 -3.14 2.68
C PRO A 53 -5.29 -3.49 3.70
N TYR A 54 -4.14 -4.00 3.25
CA TYR A 54 -3.01 -4.30 4.14
C TYR A 54 -2.36 -3.04 4.74
N PHE A 55 -2.67 -1.87 4.18
CA PHE A 55 -2.25 -0.56 4.66
C PHE A 55 -3.40 0.23 5.29
N GLY A 56 -4.55 -0.41 5.54
CA GLY A 56 -5.74 0.24 6.10
C GLY A 56 -6.45 1.18 5.12
N LEU A 57 -6.17 1.07 3.82
CA LEU A 57 -6.73 1.90 2.77
C LEU A 57 -7.81 1.14 1.99
N LYS A 58 -8.83 1.86 1.51
CA LYS A 58 -9.77 1.32 0.52
C LYS A 58 -9.18 1.46 -0.89
N GLY A 59 -9.08 0.35 -1.63
CA GLY A 59 -8.79 0.40 -3.06
C GLY A 59 -10.06 0.65 -3.86
N ILE A 60 -10.08 1.70 -4.70
CA ILE A 60 -11.21 2.05 -5.57
C ILE A 60 -10.77 2.00 -7.03
N SER A 61 -11.43 1.13 -7.81
CA SER A 61 -11.27 1.09 -9.27
C SER A 61 -11.79 2.38 -9.89
N VAL A 62 -11.05 2.92 -10.86
CA VAL A 62 -11.48 4.04 -11.71
C VAL A 62 -11.98 3.59 -13.08
N TYR A 63 -12.24 2.30 -13.23
CA TYR A 63 -12.95 1.67 -14.35
C TYR A 63 -14.17 0.92 -13.84
#